data_AF-A0A2C9KZ59-F1
#
_entry.id   AF-A0A2C9KZ59-F1
#
_cell.length_a   1.000
_cell.length_b   1.000
_cell.length_c   1.000
_cell.angle_alpha   90.00
_cell.angle_beta   90.00
_cell.angle_gamma   90.00
#
_symmetry.space_group_name_H-M   'P 1'
#
loop_
_entity.id
_entity.type
_entity.pdbx_description
1 polymer ?
#
loop_
_entity_poly.entity_id
_entity_poly.type
_entity_poly.pdbx_seq_one_letter_code
_entity_poly.pdbx_strand_id
1 'polypeptide(L)'
;MSTLCCHSVERMKSLMERCPDGYFGYKCKFRCQCQHQEVCDKISGHCPKGCKNGFWGTSCHLDNMCYYNNQRRLYLGSISYTSKMNTCQRWEAKVPHAHNYTEKSFPDNRLPSNFCRTTPDSDRPWCYTTDTHDRWGYCKINNCGM
;
A
#
# COMPACT_ATOMS: atom_id res chain seq x y z
N MET A 1 14.13 -45.51 -0.83
CA MET A 1 13.00 -44.71 -0.32
C MET A 1 13.57 -43.38 0.15
N SER A 2 13.30 -42.32 -0.61
CA SER A 2 14.03 -41.05 -0.56
C SER A 2 13.37 -40.08 0.42
N THR A 3 13.93 -39.92 1.62
CA THR A 3 13.47 -38.95 2.63
C THR A 3 14.49 -37.82 2.78
N LEU A 4 14.73 -37.05 1.70
CA LEU A 4 15.69 -35.94 1.71
C LEU A 4 15.12 -34.60 1.24
N CYS A 5 13.79 -34.41 1.33
CA CYS A 5 13.16 -33.14 0.94
C CYS A 5 12.50 -32.36 2.09
N CYS A 6 12.33 -32.93 3.29
CA CYS A 6 11.55 -32.29 4.37
C CYS A 6 12.38 -31.54 5.43
N HIS A 7 13.68 -31.81 5.59
CA HIS A 7 14.50 -31.20 6.66
C HIS A 7 14.97 -29.75 6.39
N SER A 8 14.85 -29.22 5.17
CA SER A 8 15.30 -27.85 4.86
C SER A 8 14.30 -26.77 5.30
N VAL A 9 13.02 -27.10 5.39
CA VAL A 9 11.93 -26.14 5.69
C VAL A 9 11.94 -25.72 7.15
N GLU A 10 12.15 -26.66 8.09
CA GLU A 10 12.24 -26.36 9.53
C GLU A 10 13.44 -25.48 9.88
N ARG A 11 14.56 -25.65 9.17
CA ARG A 11 15.76 -24.83 9.35
C ARG A 11 15.61 -23.40 8.82
N MET A 12 14.76 -23.18 7.81
CA MET A 12 14.40 -21.83 7.33
C MET A 12 13.40 -21.13 8.28
N LYS A 13 12.45 -21.87 8.86
CA LYS A 13 11.52 -21.34 9.87
C LYS A 13 12.27 -20.78 11.10
N SER A 14 13.31 -21.48 11.59
CA SER A 14 14.08 -21.02 12.76
C SER A 14 14.93 -19.75 12.53
N LEU A 15 15.17 -19.34 11.28
CA LEU A 15 15.84 -18.07 10.96
C LEU A 15 14.88 -16.87 10.98
N MET A 16 13.58 -17.12 10.82
CA MET A 16 12.52 -16.08 10.82
C MET A 16 11.85 -15.96 12.20
N GLU A 17 11.75 -17.05 12.97
CA GLU A 17 11.15 -17.06 14.32
C GLU A 17 11.96 -16.30 15.38
N ARG A 18 13.20 -15.93 15.09
CA ARG A 18 14.07 -15.15 16.00
C ARG A 18 13.96 -13.64 15.84
N CYS A 19 12.98 -13.15 15.07
CA CYS A 19 12.88 -11.71 14.88
C CYS A 19 12.49 -10.97 16.16
N PRO A 20 13.16 -9.85 16.47
CA PRO A 20 12.74 -8.96 17.55
C PRO A 20 11.30 -8.49 17.36
N ASP A 21 10.65 -8.07 18.45
CA ASP A 21 9.31 -7.49 18.38
C ASP A 21 9.27 -6.29 17.42
N GLY A 22 8.25 -6.28 16.56
CA GLY A 22 8.12 -5.28 15.50
C GLY A 22 8.83 -5.62 14.18
N TYR A 23 9.52 -6.77 14.07
CA TYR A 23 10.22 -7.19 12.85
C TYR A 23 9.75 -8.54 12.34
N PHE A 24 9.83 -8.73 11.02
CA PHE A 24 9.42 -9.97 10.35
C PHE A 24 10.19 -10.25 9.05
N GLY A 25 10.00 -11.47 8.54
CA GLY A 25 10.54 -11.93 7.26
C GLY A 25 11.99 -12.44 7.36
N TYR A 26 12.58 -12.75 6.20
CA TYR A 26 13.93 -13.31 6.16
C TYR A 26 14.95 -12.33 6.76
N LYS A 27 15.71 -12.81 7.76
CA LYS A 27 16.67 -12.00 8.53
C LYS A 27 16.06 -10.73 9.16
N CYS A 28 14.75 -10.73 9.43
CA CYS A 28 14.07 -9.62 10.09
C CYS A 28 14.20 -8.29 9.32
N LYS A 29 14.26 -8.38 7.98
CA LYS A 29 14.49 -7.22 7.10
C LYS A 29 13.40 -6.16 7.25
N PHE A 30 12.17 -6.56 7.55
CA PHE A 30 11.02 -5.66 7.51
C PHE A 30 10.53 -5.31 8.91
N ARG A 31 10.14 -4.04 9.09
CA ARG A 31 9.54 -3.54 10.32
C ARG A 31 8.04 -3.32 10.11
N CYS A 32 7.22 -3.88 10.98
CA CYS A 32 5.76 -3.70 10.95
C CYS A 32 5.34 -2.49 11.80
N GLN A 33 4.21 -1.87 11.44
CA GLN A 33 3.65 -0.71 12.12
C GLN A 33 2.22 -1.00 12.57
N CYS A 34 2.08 -2.05 13.39
CA CYS A 34 0.77 -2.47 13.92
C CYS A 34 0.18 -1.43 14.88
N GLN A 35 -1.14 -1.29 14.87
CA GLN A 35 -1.87 -0.44 15.80
C GLN A 35 -1.66 -0.89 17.26
N HIS A 36 -1.77 0.03 18.22
CA HIS A 36 -1.67 -0.24 19.66
C HIS A 36 -0.39 -0.94 20.15
N GLN A 37 0.72 -0.81 19.39
CA GLN A 37 2.01 -1.46 19.71
C GLN A 37 1.95 -3.00 19.73
N GLU A 38 0.97 -3.58 19.04
CA GLU A 38 0.87 -5.04 18.89
C GLU A 38 2.10 -5.62 18.19
N VAL A 39 2.45 -6.85 18.58
CA VAL A 39 3.54 -7.61 17.95
C VAL A 39 3.00 -8.27 16.68
N CYS A 40 3.62 -7.99 15.53
CA CYS A 40 3.31 -8.69 14.29
C CYS A 40 3.84 -10.12 14.29
N ASP A 41 3.21 -10.97 13.49
CA ASP A 41 3.73 -12.30 13.19
C ASP A 41 5.15 -12.23 12.59
N LYS A 42 6.09 -13.02 13.10
CA LYS A 42 7.52 -12.93 12.75
C LYS A 42 7.85 -13.39 11.33
N ILE A 43 6.94 -14.16 10.72
CA ILE A 43 7.14 -14.72 9.38
C ILE A 43 6.46 -13.83 8.33
N SER A 44 5.16 -13.60 8.49
CA SER A 44 4.31 -12.87 7.55
C SER A 44 4.24 -11.36 7.82
N GLY A 45 4.54 -10.93 9.04
CA GLY A 45 4.37 -9.55 9.49
C GLY A 45 2.92 -9.17 9.81
N HIS A 46 1.98 -10.11 9.76
CA HIS A 46 0.55 -9.82 9.93
C HIS A 46 0.26 -9.09 11.25
N CYS A 47 -0.52 -8.01 11.17
CA CYS A 47 -1.01 -7.25 12.31
C CYS A 47 -2.49 -7.58 12.59
N PRO A 48 -2.82 -8.27 13.70
CA PRO A 48 -4.20 -8.72 13.98
C PRO A 48 -5.22 -7.59 14.10
N LYS A 49 -4.79 -6.45 14.65
CA LYS A 49 -5.63 -5.26 14.86
C LYS A 49 -5.46 -4.18 13.77
N GLY A 50 -4.82 -4.53 12.66
CA GLY A 50 -4.56 -3.59 11.57
C GLY A 50 -3.39 -2.64 11.82
N CYS A 51 -3.28 -1.62 10.96
CA CYS A 51 -2.13 -0.73 10.85
C CYS A 51 -2.31 0.58 11.62
N LYS A 52 -1.19 1.15 12.07
CA LYS A 52 -1.16 2.56 12.47
C LYS A 52 -1.55 3.46 11.30
N ASN A 53 -2.07 4.63 11.62
CA ASN A 53 -2.33 5.68 10.64
C ASN A 53 -1.06 5.96 9.80
N GLY A 54 -1.22 6.03 8.48
CA GLY A 54 -0.09 6.22 7.57
C GLY A 54 0.55 4.92 7.07
N PHE A 55 0.16 3.75 7.57
CA PHE A 55 0.67 2.46 7.07
C PHE A 55 -0.44 1.59 6.50
N TRP A 56 -0.09 0.70 5.57
CA TRP A 56 -1.02 -0.19 4.89
C TRP A 56 -0.37 -1.52 4.49
N GLY A 57 -1.18 -2.40 3.91
CA GLY A 57 -0.82 -3.79 3.59
C GLY A 57 -1.03 -4.72 4.78
N THR A 58 -1.05 -6.03 4.53
CA THR A 58 -1.34 -7.05 5.56
C THR A 58 -0.34 -7.04 6.72
N SER A 59 0.90 -6.59 6.47
CA SER A 59 1.96 -6.49 7.46
C SER A 59 2.33 -5.07 7.89
N CYS A 60 1.56 -4.07 7.45
CA CYS A 60 1.71 -2.67 7.87
C CYS A 60 3.15 -2.13 7.77
N HIS A 61 3.94 -2.62 6.81
CA HIS A 61 5.32 -2.17 6.58
C HIS A 61 5.39 -1.13 5.44
N LEU A 62 4.31 -0.96 4.70
CA LEU A 62 4.21 -0.03 3.58
C LEU A 62 3.63 1.30 4.08
N ASP A 63 4.32 2.39 3.79
CA ASP A 63 3.89 3.74 4.10
C ASP A 63 2.93 4.24 2.99
N ASN A 64 1.86 4.92 3.40
CA ASN A 64 0.84 5.45 2.52
C ASN A 64 1.36 6.54 1.59
N MET A 65 2.47 7.21 1.91
CA MET A 65 3.10 8.24 1.08
C MET A 65 4.09 7.66 0.06
N CYS A 66 4.21 6.33 -0.03
CA CYS A 66 5.26 5.67 -0.78
C CYS A 66 4.75 4.78 -1.91
N TYR A 67 5.47 4.80 -3.02
CA TYR A 67 5.58 3.66 -3.92
C TYR A 67 6.94 3.01 -3.76
N TYR A 68 7.02 1.72 -4.09
CA TYR A 68 8.21 0.89 -3.90
C TYR A 68 8.71 0.38 -5.26
N ASN A 69 9.95 -0.06 -5.34
CA ASN A 69 10.49 -0.80 -6.50
C ASN A 69 10.49 0.00 -7.82
N ASN A 70 10.47 1.33 -7.75
CA ASN A 70 10.19 2.20 -8.91
C ASN A 70 8.82 1.95 -9.58
N GLN A 71 7.93 1.18 -8.96
CA GLN A 71 6.60 0.82 -9.46
C GLN A 71 5.56 1.88 -9.09
N ARG A 72 5.81 3.12 -9.50
CA ARG A 72 4.93 4.28 -9.22
C ARG A 72 3.48 4.05 -9.64
N ARG A 73 3.26 3.31 -10.74
CA ARG A 73 1.94 2.99 -11.28
C ARG A 73 1.14 2.01 -10.43
N LEU A 74 1.79 1.29 -9.51
CA LEU A 74 1.18 0.29 -8.62
C LEU A 74 0.94 0.85 -7.22
N TYR A 75 0.93 2.16 -7.07
CA TYR A 75 0.61 2.79 -5.80
C TYR A 75 -0.83 2.46 -5.37
N LEU A 76 -0.97 1.83 -4.19
CA LEU A 76 -2.26 1.43 -3.62
C LEU A 76 -2.52 2.02 -2.22
N GLY A 77 -1.70 3.00 -1.80
CA GLY A 77 -1.89 3.68 -0.51
C GLY A 77 -3.15 4.54 -0.44
N SER A 78 -3.35 5.22 0.69
CA SER A 78 -4.62 5.92 1.01
C SER A 78 -4.56 7.45 0.93
N ILE A 79 -3.58 8.03 0.22
CA ILE A 79 -3.53 9.49 0.04
C ILE A 79 -4.74 9.96 -0.76
N SER A 80 -5.43 10.95 -0.23
CA SER A 80 -6.70 11.49 -0.72
C SER A 80 -6.66 12.99 -0.93
N TYR A 81 -5.46 13.54 -1.16
CA TYR A 81 -5.24 14.95 -1.47
C TYR A 81 -4.16 15.11 -2.53
N THR A 82 -4.29 16.15 -3.35
CA THR A 82 -3.31 16.50 -4.37
C THR A 82 -2.08 17.17 -3.75
N SER A 83 -1.02 17.36 -4.54
CA SER A 83 0.16 18.14 -4.15
C SER A 83 -0.15 19.59 -3.77
N LYS A 84 -1.29 20.13 -4.23
CA LYS A 84 -1.80 21.46 -3.88
C LYS A 84 -2.76 21.43 -2.68
N MET A 85 -2.88 20.28 -2.00
CA MET A 85 -3.79 20.06 -0.88
C MET A 85 -5.29 20.11 -1.23
N ASN A 86 -5.66 19.99 -2.50
CA ASN A 86 -7.08 19.83 -2.87
C ASN A 86 -7.54 18.42 -2.49
N THR A 87 -8.71 18.33 -1.87
CA THR A 87 -9.31 17.04 -1.49
C THR A 87 -9.72 16.27 -2.74
N CYS A 88 -9.42 14.97 -2.77
CA CYS A 88 -9.79 14.11 -3.89
C CYS A 88 -11.28 13.78 -3.88
N GLN A 89 -11.89 13.85 -5.06
CA GLN A 89 -13.22 13.32 -5.35
C GLN A 89 -13.18 11.78 -5.37
N ARG A 90 -14.26 11.13 -4.91
CA ARG A 90 -14.40 9.68 -4.99
C ARG A 90 -14.53 9.25 -6.45
N TRP A 91 -13.83 8.19 -6.85
CA TRP A 91 -13.85 7.67 -8.21
C TRP A 91 -15.20 7.06 -8.62
N GLU A 92 -16.10 6.76 -7.68
CA GLU A 92 -17.47 6.38 -8.01
C GLU A 92 -18.41 7.59 -8.18
N ALA A 93 -18.00 8.76 -7.67
CA ALA A 93 -18.81 9.97 -7.72
C ALA A 93 -18.75 10.61 -9.12
N LYS A 94 -19.88 11.10 -9.60
CA LYS A 94 -19.99 11.79 -10.89
C LYS A 94 -19.96 13.32 -10.79
N VAL A 95 -19.79 13.85 -9.58
CA VAL A 95 -19.83 15.29 -9.24
C VAL A 95 -18.67 15.59 -8.27
N PRO A 96 -18.00 16.75 -8.36
CA PRO A 96 -18.17 17.82 -9.37
C PRO A 96 -17.71 17.43 -10.78
N HIS A 97 -16.77 16.50 -10.91
CA HIS A 97 -16.19 16.16 -12.21
C HIS A 97 -16.70 14.80 -12.68
N ALA A 98 -17.51 14.80 -13.73
CA ALA A 98 -17.98 13.57 -14.36
C ALA A 98 -16.82 12.85 -15.09
N HIS A 99 -16.81 11.51 -14.98
CA HIS A 99 -15.83 10.64 -15.62
C HIS A 99 -16.34 9.20 -15.74
N ASN A 100 -15.62 8.37 -16.53
CA ASN A 100 -16.05 7.01 -16.90
C ASN A 100 -15.11 5.89 -16.43
N TYR A 101 -14.18 6.16 -15.51
CA TYR A 101 -13.36 5.11 -14.89
C TYR A 101 -14.22 4.07 -14.17
N THR A 102 -13.76 2.83 -14.25
CA THR A 102 -14.35 1.65 -13.60
C THR A 102 -13.25 0.91 -12.84
N GLU A 103 -13.60 -0.13 -12.11
CA GLU A 103 -12.65 -0.99 -11.37
C GLU A 103 -11.45 -1.42 -12.22
N LYS A 104 -11.68 -1.80 -13.48
CA LYS A 104 -10.63 -2.23 -14.44
C LYS A 104 -9.63 -1.14 -14.81
N SER A 105 -9.93 0.11 -14.48
CA SER A 105 -9.03 1.24 -14.72
C SER A 105 -7.95 1.38 -13.64
N PHE A 106 -8.01 0.58 -12.57
CA PHE A 106 -7.09 0.69 -11.42
C PHE A 106 -6.21 -0.56 -11.26
N PRO A 107 -5.00 -0.42 -10.67
CA PRO A 107 -4.02 -1.51 -10.62
C PRO A 107 -4.48 -2.78 -9.90
N ASP A 108 -5.37 -2.64 -8.91
CA ASP A 108 -5.92 -3.73 -8.10
C ASP A 108 -7.33 -4.18 -8.56
N ASN A 109 -7.79 -3.68 -9.72
CA ASN A 109 -9.13 -3.93 -10.25
C ASN A 109 -10.25 -3.60 -9.25
N ARG A 110 -10.11 -2.51 -8.49
CA ARG A 110 -11.08 -2.06 -7.48
C ARG A 110 -11.26 -0.55 -7.52
N LEU A 111 -12.44 -0.07 -7.12
CA LEU A 111 -12.70 1.36 -6.93
C LEU A 111 -12.05 1.83 -5.61
N PRO A 112 -11.07 2.74 -5.65
CA PRO A 112 -10.21 3.04 -4.51
C PRO A 112 -10.77 4.18 -3.64
N SER A 113 -12.10 4.27 -3.48
CA SER A 113 -12.79 5.42 -2.86
C SER A 113 -12.35 6.76 -3.48
N ASN A 114 -11.69 7.66 -2.74
CA ASN A 114 -11.06 8.89 -3.24
C ASN A 114 -9.52 8.86 -3.16
N PHE A 115 -8.90 7.68 -3.08
CA PHE A 115 -7.46 7.60 -3.01
C PHE A 115 -6.80 7.84 -4.36
N CYS A 116 -5.65 8.49 -4.36
CA CYS A 116 -4.84 8.74 -5.54
C CYS A 116 -4.46 7.42 -6.22
N ARG A 117 -4.62 7.35 -7.53
CA ARG A 117 -4.24 6.18 -8.34
C ARG A 117 -3.64 6.60 -9.66
N THR A 118 -2.94 5.66 -10.28
CA THR A 118 -2.57 5.77 -11.68
C THR A 118 -3.62 5.07 -12.53
N THR A 119 -4.18 5.80 -13.49
CA THR A 119 -5.13 5.32 -14.49
C THR A 119 -4.38 5.00 -15.80
N PRO A 120 -5.01 4.33 -16.79
CA PRO A 120 -4.33 3.94 -18.03
C PRO A 120 -3.73 5.12 -18.82
N ASP A 121 -4.32 6.30 -18.65
CA ASP A 121 -3.97 7.56 -19.30
C ASP A 121 -3.01 8.44 -18.49
N SER A 122 -2.45 7.94 -17.39
CA SER A 122 -1.52 8.70 -16.55
C SER A 122 -0.22 7.95 -16.24
N ASP A 123 0.87 8.69 -16.03
CA ASP A 123 2.19 8.17 -15.69
C ASP A 123 2.46 8.13 -14.17
N ARG A 124 1.66 8.84 -13.37
CA ARG A 124 1.83 8.96 -11.91
C ARG A 124 0.49 9.10 -11.19
N PRO A 125 0.42 8.88 -9.87
CA PRO A 125 -0.86 8.88 -9.19
C PRO A 125 -1.45 10.28 -9.10
N TRP A 126 -2.75 10.35 -9.34
CA TRP A 126 -3.54 11.57 -9.37
C TRP A 126 -4.96 11.27 -8.87
N CYS A 127 -5.78 12.31 -8.76
CA CYS A 127 -7.22 12.18 -8.51
C CYS A 127 -7.98 13.36 -9.13
N TYR A 128 -9.26 13.17 -9.42
CA TYR A 128 -10.19 14.29 -9.53
C TYR A 128 -10.30 15.00 -8.19
N THR A 129 -10.54 16.30 -8.17
CA THR A 129 -10.66 17.05 -6.91
C THR A 129 -12.11 17.41 -6.60
N THR A 130 -12.40 17.74 -5.34
CA THR A 130 -13.71 18.26 -4.95
C THR A 130 -13.90 19.74 -5.28
N ASP A 131 -12.84 20.43 -5.73
CA ASP A 131 -12.89 21.82 -6.17
C ASP A 131 -13.40 21.90 -7.61
N THR A 132 -14.41 22.73 -7.87
CA THR A 132 -14.97 22.94 -9.21
C THR A 132 -14.02 23.66 -10.17
N HIS A 133 -13.05 24.41 -9.65
CA HIS A 133 -12.06 25.15 -10.44
C HIS A 133 -10.84 24.31 -10.83
N ASP A 134 -10.47 23.33 -10.01
CA ASP A 134 -9.36 22.42 -10.26
C ASP A 134 -9.89 21.02 -10.55
N ARG A 135 -10.11 20.68 -11.83
CA ARG A 135 -10.70 19.40 -12.22
C ARG A 135 -9.97 18.19 -11.63
N TRP A 136 -8.64 18.21 -11.68
CA TRP A 136 -7.80 17.11 -11.24
C TRP A 136 -6.44 17.62 -10.78
N GLY A 137 -5.72 16.79 -10.04
CA GLY A 137 -4.33 17.10 -9.67
C GLY A 137 -3.52 15.86 -9.34
N TYR A 138 -2.21 15.97 -9.53
CA TYR A 138 -1.26 14.95 -9.12
C TYR A 138 -1.09 14.92 -7.61
N CYS A 139 -0.87 13.73 -7.07
CA CYS A 139 -0.60 13.54 -5.65
C CYS A 139 0.90 13.45 -5.38
N LYS A 140 1.33 13.96 -4.22
CA LYS A 140 2.73 13.94 -3.81
C LYS A 140 3.03 12.60 -3.15
N ILE A 141 3.60 11.67 -3.92
CA ILE A 141 3.97 10.33 -3.45
C ILE A 141 5.44 10.09 -3.76
N ASN A 142 6.19 9.66 -2.74
CA ASN A 142 7.64 9.49 -2.80
C ASN A 142 8.01 8.07 -3.24
N ASN A 143 9.23 7.94 -3.78
CA ASN A 143 9.87 6.65 -3.90
C ASN A 143 10.59 6.33 -2.59
N CYS A 144 10.18 5.29 -1.89
CA CYS A 144 10.77 4.96 -0.59
C CYS A 144 11.80 3.82 -0.68
N GLY A 145 12.16 3.42 -1.90
CA GLY A 145 13.18 2.40 -2.14
C GLY A 145 12.69 0.98 -1.87
N MET A 146 13.63 0.06 -1.64
CA MET A 146 13.45 -1.38 -1.37
C MET A 146 14.47 -1.86 -0.36
#